data_AF-A0A444ZKL3-F1
#
_entry.id   AF-A0A444ZKL3-F1
#
_cell.length_a   1.000
_cell.length_b   1.000
_cell.length_c   1.000
_cell.angle_alpha   90.00
_cell.angle_beta   90.00
_cell.angle_gamma   90.00
#
_symmetry.space_group_name_H-M   'P 1'
#
loop_
_entity.id
_entity.type
_entity.pdbx_description
1 polymer ?
#
loop_
_entity_poly.entity_id
_entity_poly.type
_entity_poly.pdbx_seq_one_letter_code
_entity_poly.pdbx_strand_id
1 'polypeptide(L)'
;MCVEEVSVENWNQLDQEYVFIYVNPKNVSNKVLVKYLVMNEKLLIDALKEGSSDPAHLEICVRDYTIANESSSYSEQNAVGKTRTEKRREEKTERCGFQNWGLGF
;
A
#
# COMPACT_ATOMS: atom_id res chain seq x y z
N MET A 1 -15.33 -12.58 14.80
CA MET A 1 -15.06 -13.37 13.59
C MET A 1 -13.76 -12.85 13.02
N CYS A 2 -12.74 -13.70 12.91
CA CYS A 2 -11.52 -13.36 12.21
C CYS A 2 -11.90 -13.27 10.72
N VAL A 3 -11.69 -12.11 10.10
CA VAL A 3 -11.69 -12.01 8.64
C VAL A 3 -10.56 -12.92 8.19
N GLU A 4 -10.88 -14.01 7.49
CA GLU A 4 -9.87 -14.90 6.92
C GLU A 4 -8.92 -14.05 6.08
N GLU A 5 -7.63 -14.07 6.42
CA GLU A 5 -6.59 -13.58 5.53
C GLU A 5 -6.57 -14.50 4.30
N VAL A 6 -7.27 -14.08 3.25
CA VAL A 6 -7.23 -14.79 1.97
C VAL A 6 -5.89 -14.46 1.32
N SER A 7 -4.95 -15.39 1.43
CA SER A 7 -3.73 -15.37 0.61
C SER A 7 -4.12 -15.67 -0.83
N VAL A 8 -3.79 -14.78 -1.77
CA VAL A 8 -4.01 -15.03 -3.20
C VAL A 8 -2.94 -15.99 -3.67
N GLU A 9 -3.31 -17.14 -4.24
CA GLU A 9 -2.33 -18.11 -4.74
C GLU A 9 -1.41 -17.46 -5.79
N ASN A 10 -0.11 -17.76 -5.73
CA ASN A 10 0.90 -17.27 -6.69
C ASN A 10 1.08 -15.74 -6.75
N TRP A 11 0.60 -15.01 -5.74
CA TRP A 11 0.69 -13.54 -5.70
C TRP A 11 2.12 -13.01 -5.82
N ASN A 12 3.13 -13.79 -5.42
CA ASN A 12 4.54 -13.41 -5.37
C ASN A 12 5.44 -14.11 -6.40
N GLN A 13 4.87 -14.69 -7.47
CA GLN A 13 5.68 -15.37 -8.49
C GLN A 13 6.52 -14.41 -9.35
N LEU A 14 6.12 -13.14 -9.43
CA LEU A 14 6.88 -12.11 -10.13
C LEU A 14 7.69 -11.32 -9.10
N ASP A 15 9.00 -11.21 -9.32
CA ASP A 15 9.93 -10.64 -8.35
C ASP A 15 9.70 -9.17 -8.03
N GLN A 16 9.04 -8.42 -8.93
CA GLN A 16 8.97 -6.95 -8.85
C GLN A 16 7.59 -6.37 -9.18
N GLU A 17 6.64 -7.19 -9.63
CA GLU A 17 5.32 -6.73 -10.03
C GLU A 17 4.23 -7.56 -9.38
N TYR A 18 3.32 -6.89 -8.69
CA TYR A 18 2.18 -7.54 -8.04
C TYR A 18 0.90 -6.88 -8.52
N VAL A 19 -0.12 -7.68 -8.83
CA VAL A 19 -1.39 -7.16 -9.32
C VAL A 19 -2.53 -7.85 -8.58
N PHE A 20 -3.39 -7.05 -7.98
CA PHE A 20 -4.54 -7.51 -7.22
C PHE A 20 -5.81 -6.85 -7.73
N ILE A 21 -6.93 -7.56 -7.67
CA ILE A 21 -8.26 -7.00 -7.93
C ILE A 21 -9.04 -7.07 -6.64
N TYR A 22 -9.47 -5.92 -6.14
CA TYR A 22 -10.36 -5.81 -4.99
C TYR A 22 -11.78 -5.59 -5.49
N VAL A 23 -12.73 -6.33 -4.91
CA VAL A 23 -14.15 -6.20 -5.19
C VAL A 23 -14.86 -5.84 -3.90
N ASN A 24 -15.70 -4.81 -3.91
CA ASN A 24 -16.57 -4.55 -2.77
C ASN A 24 -17.68 -5.62 -2.73
N PRO A 25 -17.75 -6.48 -1.70
CA PRO A 25 -18.75 -7.55 -1.65
C PRO A 25 -20.19 -7.03 -1.58
N LYS A 26 -20.40 -5.80 -1.10
CA LYS A 26 -21.72 -5.14 -1.07
C LYS A 26 -22.11 -4.55 -2.43
N ASN A 27 -21.14 -4.29 -3.30
CA ASN A 27 -21.35 -3.73 -4.62
C ASN A 27 -20.32 -4.30 -5.60
N VAL A 28 -20.65 -5.45 -6.18
CA VAL A 28 -19.75 -6.26 -7.00
C VAL A 28 -19.28 -5.58 -8.30
N SER A 29 -19.92 -4.48 -8.71
CA SER A 29 -19.47 -3.66 -9.85
C SER A 29 -18.40 -2.63 -9.47
N ASN A 30 -18.18 -2.40 -8.17
CA ASN A 30 -17.07 -1.56 -7.69
C ASN A 30 -15.83 -2.43 -7.53
N LYS A 31 -15.12 -2.64 -8.64
CA LYS A 31 -13.80 -3.28 -8.66
C LYS A 31 -12.69 -2.24 -8.76
N VAL A 32 -11.57 -2.54 -8.10
CA VAL A 32 -10.34 -1.74 -8.17
C VAL A 32 -9.18 -2.68 -8.49
N LEU A 33 -8.49 -2.40 -9.58
CA LEU A 33 -7.21 -3.01 -9.92
C LEU A 33 -6.12 -2.25 -9.16
N VAL A 34 -5.27 -2.96 -8.42
CA VAL A 34 -4.12 -2.38 -7.74
C VAL A 34 -2.86 -3.04 -8.26
N LYS A 35 -1.99 -2.25 -8.88
CA LYS A 35 -0.66 -2.66 -9.33
C LYS A 35 0.37 -2.15 -8.35
N TYR A 36 1.30 -3.01 -8.01
CA TYR A 36 2.49 -2.70 -7.23
C TYR A 36 3.70 -2.94 -8.12
N LEU A 37 4.62 -1.99 -8.16
CA LEU A 37 5.90 -2.10 -8.82
C LEU A 37 7.00 -1.78 -7.82
N VAL A 38 7.85 -2.77 -7.54
CA VAL A 38 9.05 -2.59 -6.74
C VAL A 38 10.14 -2.05 -7.65
N MET A 39 10.57 -0.82 -7.41
CA MET A 39 11.64 -0.19 -8.17
C MET A 39 12.64 0.42 -7.22
N ASN A 40 13.85 -0.14 -7.22
CA ASN A 40 14.90 0.17 -6.25
C ASN A 40 14.41 -0.08 -4.82
N GLU A 41 14.29 0.98 -4.02
CA GLU A 41 13.89 0.94 -2.60
C GLU A 41 12.50 1.53 -2.38
N LYS A 42 11.75 1.66 -3.48
CA LYS A 42 10.43 2.26 -3.52
C LYS A 42 9.43 1.22 -3.99
N LEU A 43 8.26 1.25 -3.36
CA LEU A 43 7.08 0.57 -3.81
C LEU A 43 6.16 1.61 -4.46
N LEU A 44 5.98 1.50 -5.77
CA LEU A 44 5.03 2.28 -6.53
C LEU A 44 3.70 1.53 -6.56
N ILE A 45 2.61 2.24 -6.26
CA ILE A 45 1.28 1.67 -6.16
C ILE A 45 0.36 2.49 -7.04
N ASP A 46 -0.29 1.83 -8.00
CA ASP A 46 -1.34 2.40 -8.83
C ASP A 46 -2.65 1.69 -8.57
N ALA A 47 -3.69 2.44 -8.24
CA ALA A 47 -5.04 1.91 -8.04
C ALA A 47 -5.99 2.48 -9.10
N LEU A 48 -6.59 1.61 -9.92
CA LEU A 48 -7.51 1.97 -10.98
C LEU A 48 -8.88 1.35 -10.73
N LYS A 49 -9.90 2.20 -10.58
CA LYS A 49 -11.30 1.77 -10.51
C LYS A 49 -11.78 1.29 -11.88
N GLU A 50 -12.54 0.21 -11.91
CA GLU A 50 -13.21 -0.27 -13.14
C GLU A 50 -14.07 0.84 -13.76
N GLY A 51 -13.84 1.12 -15.05
CA GLY A 51 -14.50 2.21 -15.79
C GLY A 51 -13.87 3.60 -15.64
N SER A 52 -12.81 3.76 -14.83
CA SER A 52 -11.98 4.98 -14.79
C SER A 52 -10.85 4.91 -15.80
N SER A 53 -10.38 6.07 -16.28
CA SER A 53 -9.12 6.20 -17.03
C SER A 53 -7.95 6.66 -16.15
N ASP A 54 -8.25 7.24 -14.99
CA ASP A 54 -7.28 7.95 -14.17
C ASP A 54 -6.99 7.12 -12.91
N PRO A 55 -5.78 6.55 -12.78
CA PRO A 55 -5.38 5.81 -11.60
C PRO A 55 -4.94 6.75 -10.46
N ALA A 56 -5.21 6.35 -9.23
CA ALA A 56 -4.60 6.96 -8.06
C ALA A 56 -3.20 6.40 -7.84
N HIS A 57 -2.20 7.28 -7.72
CA HIS A 57 -0.79 6.90 -7.59
C HIS A 57 -0.26 7.18 -6.17
N LEU A 58 0.52 6.23 -5.64
CA LEU A 58 1.20 6.35 -4.35
C LEU A 58 2.61 5.76 -4.42
N GLU A 59 3.59 6.50 -3.92
CA GLU A 59 4.97 6.05 -3.76
C GLU A 59 5.31 5.89 -2.27
N ILE A 60 5.87 4.72 -1.92
CA ILE A 60 6.32 4.40 -0.57
C ILE A 60 7.81 4.08 -0.60
N CYS A 61 8.62 4.79 0.18
CA CYS A 61 10.00 4.39 0.45
C CYS A 61 10.00 3.24 1.48
N VAL A 62 10.39 2.04 1.07
CA VAL A 62 10.28 0.82 1.91
C VAL A 62 11.09 0.96 3.20
N ARG A 63 12.26 1.62 3.13
CA ARG A 63 13.13 1.91 4.28
C ARG A 63 12.44 2.69 5.39
N ASP A 64 11.41 3.48 5.08
CA ASP A 64 10.67 4.24 6.07
C ASP A 64 9.77 3.33 6.92
N TYR A 65 9.47 2.12 6.47
CA TYR A 65 8.49 1.22 7.09
C TYR A 65 9.09 -0.11 7.55
N THR A 66 10.28 -0.47 7.08
CA THR A 66 10.95 -1.72 7.48
C THR A 66 12.12 -1.47 8.43
N ILE A 67 12.39 -2.48 9.27
CA ILE A 67 13.62 -2.58 10.06
C ILE A 67 14.55 -3.51 9.27
N ALA A 68 15.81 -3.13 9.11
CA ALA A 68 16.77 -3.86 8.27
C ALA A 68 17.21 -5.23 8.83
N ASN A 69 16.59 -5.74 9.89
CA ASN A 69 16.92 -7.03 10.49
C ASN A 69 15.92 -8.12 10.07
N GLU A 70 16.45 -9.14 9.43
CA GLU A 70 15.70 -10.31 8.96
C GLU A 70 15.03 -11.11 10.11
N SER A 71 15.43 -10.85 11.37
CA SER A 71 14.89 -11.49 12.58
C SER A 71 13.79 -10.69 13.28
N SER A 72 13.36 -9.53 12.75
CA SER A 72 12.31 -8.73 13.38
C SER A 72 10.97 -9.44 13.33
N SER A 73 10.31 -9.51 14.49
CA SER A 73 8.90 -9.90 14.57
C SER A 73 8.01 -8.87 13.87
N TYR A 74 6.81 -9.31 13.45
CA TYR A 74 5.79 -8.43 12.88
C TYR A 74 5.42 -7.26 13.82
N SER A 75 5.37 -7.51 15.13
CA SER A 75 5.11 -6.49 16.15
C SER A 75 6.14 -5.36 16.14
N GLU A 76 7.43 -5.70 15.97
CA GLU A 76 8.52 -4.73 15.95
C GLU A 76 8.44 -3.87 14.68
N GLN A 77 8.21 -4.49 13.52
CA GLN A 77 8.05 -3.76 12.26
C GLN A 77 6.85 -2.80 12.28
N ASN A 78 5.70 -3.25 12.79
CA ASN A 78 4.49 -2.43 12.87
C ASN A 78 4.66 -1.21 13.80
N ALA A 79 5.35 -1.38 14.94
CA ALA A 79 5.64 -0.28 15.85
C ALA A 79 6.50 0.81 15.18
N VAL A 80 7.53 0.40 14.42
CA VAL A 80 8.40 1.33 13.69
C VAL A 80 7.67 2.08 12.59
N GLY A 81 6.83 1.36 11.81
CA GLY A 81 6.01 1.98 10.76
C GLY A 81 5.11 3.09 11.31
N LYS A 82 4.50 2.90 12.49
CA LYS A 82 3.65 3.90 13.17
C LYS A 82 4.45 5.12 13.64
N THR A 83 5.56 4.92 14.35
CA THR A 83 6.37 6.05 14.86
C THR A 83 6.95 6.90 13.75
N ARG A 84 7.36 6.29 12.62
CA ARG A 84 7.92 7.03 11.47
C ARG A 84 6.84 7.76 10.67
N THR A 85 5.64 7.20 10.53
CA THR A 85 4.52 7.93 9.91
C THR A 85 4.04 9.10 10.75
N GLU A 86 4.06 8.97 12.07
CA GLU A 86 3.67 10.03 13.00
C GLU A 86 4.67 11.19 12.99
N LYS A 87 5.99 10.91 13.09
CA LYS A 87 7.03 11.92 12.88
C LYS A 87 6.93 12.61 11.52
N ARG A 88 6.61 11.86 10.46
CA ARG A 88 6.41 12.45 9.14
C ARG A 88 5.16 13.33 9.08
N ARG A 89 4.08 13.05 9.81
CA ARG A 89 2.92 13.96 9.91
C ARG A 89 3.31 15.29 10.55
N GLU A 90 4.27 15.28 11.48
CA GLU A 90 4.82 16.48 12.11
C GLU A 90 5.79 17.24 11.18
N GLU A 91 6.64 16.54 10.43
CA GLU A 91 7.62 17.13 9.50
C GLU A 91 7.02 17.57 8.14
N LYS A 92 5.84 17.06 7.79
CA LYS A 92 5.16 17.29 6.50
C LYS A 92 4.33 18.57 6.46
N THR A 93 4.85 19.61 7.08
CA THR A 93 4.59 20.99 6.67
C THR A 93 5.57 21.43 5.57
N GLU A 94 6.71 20.74 5.35
CA GLU A 94 7.76 21.32 4.48
C GLU A 94 8.24 20.51 3.26
N ARG A 95 8.10 19.19 3.14
CA ARG A 95 8.59 18.52 1.91
C ARG A 95 7.79 17.26 1.53
N CYS A 96 7.36 17.25 0.27
CA CYS A 96 6.62 16.21 -0.45
C CYS A 96 5.09 16.20 -0.18
N GLY A 97 4.35 16.77 -1.13
CA GLY A 97 2.90 16.90 -1.09
C GLY A 97 2.21 15.54 -1.01
N PHE A 98 1.57 15.27 0.13
CA PHE A 98 0.44 14.35 0.12
C PHE A 98 -0.74 15.14 -0.42
N GLN A 99 -1.26 14.72 -1.57
CA GLN A 99 -2.61 15.10 -1.93
C GLN A 99 -3.56 14.48 -0.90
N ASN A 100 -4.51 15.31 -0.46
CA ASN A 100 -5.46 15.02 0.60
C ASN A 100 -6.43 13.94 0.10
N TRP A 101 -6.39 12.74 0.67
CA TRP A 101 -7.38 11.69 0.36
C TRP A 101 -8.67 12.05 1.10
N GLY A 102 -9.53 12.81 0.45
CA GLY A 102 -10.91 12.98 0.86
C GLY A 102 -11.60 11.61 0.83
N LEU A 103 -11.74 11.00 2.00
CA LEU A 103 -12.54 9.79 2.19
C LEU A 103 -14.02 10.15 1.98
N GLY A 104 -14.45 10.05 0.72
CA GLY A 104 -15.84 9.95 0.31
C GLY A 104 -16.02 8.64 -0.45
N PHE A 105 -15.99 7.53 0.27
CA PHE A 105 -16.50 6.23 -0.19
C PHE A 105 -17.88 6.02 0.41
#